data_AF-A0A2R5F7U4-F1
#
_entry.id   AF-A0A2R5F7U4-F1
#
_cell.length_a   1.000
_cell.length_b   1.000
_cell.length_c   1.000
_cell.angle_alpha   90.00
_cell.angle_beta   90.00
_cell.angle_gamma   90.00
#
_symmetry.space_group_name_H-M   'P 1'
#
loop_
_entity.id
_entity.type
_entity.pdbx_description
1 polymer ?
#
loop_
_entity_poly.entity_id
_entity_poly.type
_entity_poly.pdbx_seq_one_letter_code
_entity_poly.pdbx_strand_id
1 'polypeptide(L)'
;MSDKLDYAELKASGLLPSPRGVALAIMQICQQENFSLQELAHTIQGDPVLAGRVIKIANLANPNKSRPIASVTTDSLILIGIHAVRQVVLSFSLINTYQEGACKNFDYQKFWARSVAMGCAAHAIGSLLRIAPSAEMFTCGLLAGVGRLGLAAVRPQAYSALLSETAGSDINHQQAEEHERFGLSHCELGAQMMADWGFPKLFIDAIVFHENPETSGFVEGTRQYKLAATLQLADLMANICLAREAEREAYLPHMFEVGATLSLSREQIMDLTNLACAEWREWAPLLNIRAEGSTARFTLPEPSDIAEAAMAETEQMAGLQPSNFPLRIVFADDDQTLTLLMSRLLASAGHTVFTAKNGRLAYELAQREKVHVIIADWVMPEADGLMLCQSIRKQDWGRDIYFMILTALEDEQLQIEAFEAGVDAFVKKPFNARLLNAKLLAAQRRFDRQG
;
A
#
# COMPACT_ATOMS: atom_id res chain seq x y z
N MET A 1 -16.15 30.78 2.96
CA MET A 1 -15.76 30.63 1.53
C MET A 1 -15.58 29.15 1.29
N SER A 2 -16.04 28.62 0.17
CA SER A 2 -15.86 27.19 -0.13
C SER A 2 -14.37 26.90 -0.33
N ASP A 3 -13.84 25.84 0.28
CA ASP A 3 -12.45 25.38 0.06
C ASP A 3 -12.30 24.59 -1.25
N LYS A 4 -13.39 24.45 -2.02
CA LYS A 4 -13.39 23.79 -3.32
C LYS A 4 -12.37 24.42 -4.26
N LEU A 5 -11.68 23.56 -4.99
CA LEU A 5 -10.59 23.91 -5.88
C LEU A 5 -11.09 23.89 -7.33
N ASP A 6 -10.82 24.97 -8.06
CA ASP A 6 -10.88 25.00 -9.52
C ASP A 6 -9.45 24.99 -10.07
N TYR A 7 -9.09 23.94 -10.80
CA TYR A 7 -7.75 23.78 -11.35
C TYR A 7 -7.32 24.93 -12.26
N ALA A 8 -8.24 25.50 -13.04
CA ALA A 8 -7.92 26.62 -13.92
C ALA A 8 -7.50 27.87 -13.12
N GLU A 9 -8.20 28.14 -12.00
CA GLU A 9 -7.84 29.21 -11.07
C GLU A 9 -6.51 28.92 -10.35
N LEU A 10 -6.29 27.66 -9.94
CA LEU A 10 -5.05 27.26 -9.29
C LEU A 10 -3.84 27.42 -10.21
N LYS A 11 -3.99 27.03 -11.48
CA LYS A 11 -2.94 27.23 -12.49
C LYS A 11 -2.64 28.71 -12.69
N ALA A 12 -3.67 29.55 -12.79
CA ALA A 12 -3.51 31.00 -12.95
C ALA A 12 -2.85 31.67 -11.73
N SER A 13 -3.09 31.16 -10.52
CA SER A 13 -2.51 31.71 -9.29
C SER A 13 -1.02 31.40 -9.10
N GLY A 14 -0.46 30.42 -9.83
CA GLY A 14 0.94 30.02 -9.71
C GLY A 14 1.30 29.35 -8.37
N LEU A 15 0.29 28.98 -7.57
CA LEU A 15 0.46 28.33 -6.27
C LEU A 15 0.80 26.83 -6.39
N LEU A 16 0.44 26.21 -7.51
CA LEU A 16 0.74 24.80 -7.74
C LEU A 16 2.25 24.55 -7.84
N PRO A 17 2.74 23.41 -7.30
CA PRO A 17 4.09 22.96 -7.53
C PRO A 17 4.42 22.93 -9.03
N SER A 18 5.48 23.62 -9.43
CA SER A 18 5.86 23.74 -10.83
C SER A 18 7.39 23.71 -10.99
N PRO A 19 7.90 23.20 -12.12
CA PRO A 19 9.32 23.20 -12.43
C PRO A 19 9.85 24.63 -12.58
N ARG A 20 11.11 24.83 -12.23
CA ARG A 20 11.79 26.13 -12.32
C ARG A 20 13.16 26.00 -12.97
N GLY A 21 13.70 27.12 -13.44
CA GLY A 21 15.06 27.21 -13.99
C GLY A 21 15.30 26.24 -15.15
N VAL A 22 16.40 25.47 -15.06
CA VAL A 22 16.85 24.53 -16.09
C VAL A 22 15.78 23.49 -16.43
N ALA A 23 15.00 23.02 -15.44
CA ALA A 23 13.95 22.05 -15.68
C ALA A 23 12.79 22.60 -16.51
N LEU A 24 12.40 23.85 -16.26
CA LEU A 24 11.39 24.53 -17.07
C LEU A 24 11.88 24.76 -18.50
N ALA A 25 13.14 25.16 -18.68
CA ALA A 25 13.76 25.32 -19.99
C ALA A 25 13.76 24.00 -20.77
N ILE A 26 14.14 22.89 -20.12
CA ILE A 26 14.11 21.54 -20.72
C ILE A 26 12.69 21.16 -21.14
N MET A 27 11.68 21.43 -20.31
CA MET A 27 10.30 21.14 -20.66
C MET A 27 9.82 21.93 -21.88
N GLN A 28 10.19 23.21 -21.98
CA GLN A 28 9.86 24.06 -23.12
C GLN A 28 10.56 23.58 -24.40
N ILE A 29 11.84 23.21 -24.33
CA ILE A 29 12.60 22.64 -25.45
C ILE A 29 11.88 21.38 -25.96
N CYS A 30 11.54 20.45 -25.07
CA CYS A 30 10.86 19.20 -25.43
C CYS A 30 9.42 19.37 -25.93
N GLN A 31 8.83 20.58 -25.88
CA GLN A 31 7.50 20.88 -26.44
C GLN A 31 7.57 21.40 -27.88
N GLN A 32 8.76 21.76 -28.38
CA GLN A 32 8.93 22.23 -29.75
C GLN A 32 8.87 21.05 -30.73
N GLU A 33 8.23 21.22 -31.89
CA GLU A 33 8.07 20.14 -32.89
C GLU A 33 9.43 19.63 -33.42
N ASN A 34 10.45 20.49 -33.47
CA ASN A 34 11.79 20.16 -33.96
C ASN A 34 12.86 20.72 -33.01
N PHE A 35 13.08 20.08 -31.86
CA PHE A 35 14.16 20.45 -30.95
C PHE A 35 15.44 19.64 -31.22
N SER A 36 16.59 20.20 -30.83
CA SER A 36 17.89 19.52 -30.96
C SER A 36 18.23 18.72 -29.69
N LEU A 37 18.56 17.44 -29.85
CA LEU A 37 19.10 16.62 -28.75
C LEU A 37 20.41 17.20 -28.19
N GLN A 38 21.19 17.89 -29.02
CA GLN A 38 22.43 18.53 -28.60
C GLN A 38 22.16 19.76 -27.73
N GLU A 39 21.14 20.54 -28.08
CA GLU A 39 20.67 21.67 -27.26
C GLU A 39 20.16 21.17 -25.91
N LEU A 40 19.31 20.14 -25.90
CA LEU A 40 18.82 19.53 -24.68
C LEU A 40 19.95 19.01 -23.78
N ALA A 41 20.93 18.31 -24.35
CA ALA A 41 22.11 17.84 -23.62
C ALA A 41 22.89 19.02 -23.01
N HIS A 42 23.09 20.09 -23.77
CA HIS A 42 23.77 21.29 -23.30
C HIS A 42 23.03 21.99 -22.16
N THR A 43 21.69 22.12 -22.27
CA THR A 43 20.85 22.69 -21.22
C THR A 43 20.94 21.87 -19.92
N ILE A 44 20.87 20.53 -20.01
CA ILE A 44 21.03 19.65 -18.84
C ILE A 44 22.42 19.81 -18.22
N GLN A 45 23.48 19.86 -19.04
CA GLN A 45 24.86 20.04 -18.56
C GLN A 45 25.09 21.37 -17.84
N GLY A 46 24.26 22.40 -18.10
CA GLY A 46 24.29 23.67 -17.39
C GLY A 46 23.97 23.57 -15.89
N ASP A 47 23.34 22.47 -15.46
CA ASP A 47 23.11 22.13 -14.05
C ASP A 47 23.86 20.82 -13.71
N PRO A 48 25.04 20.90 -13.06
CA PRO A 48 25.84 19.72 -12.71
C PRO A 48 25.10 18.70 -11.83
N VAL A 49 24.19 19.16 -10.97
CA VAL A 49 23.41 18.28 -10.09
C VAL A 49 22.39 17.50 -10.92
N LEU A 50 21.67 18.20 -11.80
CA LEU A 50 20.71 17.56 -12.72
C LEU A 50 21.42 16.61 -13.69
N ALA A 51 22.55 17.03 -14.26
CA ALA A 51 23.36 16.21 -15.16
C ALA A 51 23.81 14.91 -14.48
N GLY A 52 24.31 14.98 -13.25
CA GLY A 52 24.67 13.80 -12.46
C GLY A 52 23.50 12.83 -12.26
N ARG A 53 22.30 13.35 -12.01
CA ARG A 53 21.08 12.54 -11.85
C ARG A 53 20.64 11.89 -13.18
N VAL A 54 20.71 12.61 -14.29
CA VAL A 54 20.43 12.06 -15.64
C VAL A 54 21.43 10.97 -16.01
N ILE A 55 22.72 11.17 -15.71
CA ILE A 55 23.77 10.15 -15.93
C ILE A 55 23.47 8.87 -15.14
N LYS A 56 23.00 8.98 -13.90
CA LYS A 56 22.61 7.82 -13.09
C LYS A 56 21.47 7.04 -13.74
N ILE A 57 20.40 7.72 -14.20
CA ILE A 57 19.28 7.09 -14.91
C ILE A 57 19.77 6.42 -16.21
N ALA A 58 20.65 7.07 -16.97
CA ALA A 58 21.22 6.50 -18.20
C ALA A 58 21.97 5.19 -17.93
N ASN A 59 22.71 5.12 -16.82
CA ASN A 59 23.42 3.90 -16.42
C ASN A 59 22.46 2.80 -15.94
N LEU A 60 21.35 3.14 -15.26
CA LEU A 60 20.30 2.17 -14.92
C LEU A 60 19.61 1.60 -16.18
N ALA A 61 19.43 2.44 -17.21
CA ALA A 61 18.93 2.04 -18.53
C ALA A 61 19.95 1.30 -19.40
N ASN A 62 21.20 1.09 -18.93
CA ASN A 62 22.28 0.39 -19.65
C ASN A 62 22.64 -0.97 -19.01
N PRO A 63 21.76 -1.98 -19.09
CA PRO A 63 21.96 -3.26 -18.39
C PRO A 63 23.17 -4.07 -18.90
N ASN A 64 23.60 -3.85 -20.15
CA ASN A 64 24.69 -4.61 -20.77
C ASN A 64 26.11 -4.12 -20.40
N LYS A 65 26.24 -3.11 -19.52
CA LYS A 65 27.53 -2.59 -19.01
C LYS A 65 28.58 -2.29 -20.10
N SER A 66 28.15 -1.96 -21.31
CA SER A 66 29.06 -1.42 -22.32
C SER A 66 29.44 -0.01 -21.85
N ARG A 67 30.67 0.12 -21.34
CA ARG A 67 31.32 1.33 -20.78
C ARG A 67 30.40 2.32 -20.04
N PRO A 68 30.57 2.56 -18.72
CA PRO A 68 29.73 3.49 -17.96
C PRO A 68 29.57 4.84 -18.63
N ILE A 69 28.34 5.34 -18.67
CA ILE A 69 28.03 6.68 -19.18
C ILE A 69 28.52 7.68 -18.13
N ALA A 70 29.37 8.62 -18.56
CA ALA A 70 30.02 9.59 -17.68
C ALA A 70 29.63 11.05 -17.98
N SER A 71 28.86 11.29 -19.04
CA SER A 71 28.39 12.61 -19.45
C SER A 71 27.03 12.52 -20.12
N VAL A 72 26.26 13.61 -20.07
CA VAL A 72 24.98 13.73 -20.77
C VAL A 72 25.27 14.01 -22.24
N THR A 73 25.17 13.00 -23.08
CA THR A 73 25.33 13.11 -24.55
C THR A 73 24.03 12.80 -25.27
N THR A 74 23.94 13.12 -26.56
CA THR A 74 22.80 12.74 -27.41
C THR A 74 22.49 11.24 -27.31
N ASP A 75 23.52 10.39 -27.29
CA ASP A 75 23.36 8.93 -27.19
C ASP A 75 22.78 8.51 -25.84
N SER A 76 23.19 9.17 -24.74
CA SER A 76 22.61 8.90 -23.42
C SER A 76 21.13 9.33 -23.32
N LEU A 77 20.75 10.41 -24.00
CA LEU A 77 19.37 10.88 -24.04
C LEU A 77 18.48 9.97 -24.90
N ILE A 78 19.02 9.46 -26.01
CA ILE A 78 18.34 8.46 -26.85
C ILE A 78 18.13 7.16 -26.07
N LEU A 79 19.13 6.71 -25.31
CA LEU A 79 19.04 5.51 -24.49
C LEU A 79 17.93 5.60 -23.44
N ILE A 80 17.83 6.74 -22.74
CA ILE A 80 16.78 6.97 -21.74
C ILE A 80 15.40 7.16 -22.41
N GLY A 81 15.38 7.83 -23.56
CA GLY A 81 14.17 8.30 -24.23
C GLY A 81 13.81 9.72 -23.83
N ILE A 82 13.41 10.53 -24.81
CA ILE A 82 13.17 11.97 -24.62
C ILE A 82 12.06 12.27 -23.60
N HIS A 83 10.98 11.50 -23.66
CA HIS A 83 9.84 11.67 -22.76
C HIS A 83 10.25 11.38 -21.32
N ALA A 84 10.97 10.28 -21.09
CA ALA A 84 11.52 9.96 -19.79
C ALA A 84 12.49 11.04 -19.28
N VAL A 85 13.38 11.58 -20.12
CA VAL A 85 14.28 12.68 -19.71
C VAL A 85 13.48 13.89 -19.22
N ARG A 86 12.48 14.33 -19.98
CA ARG A 86 11.63 15.47 -19.61
C ARG A 86 10.95 15.24 -18.26
N GLN A 87 10.40 14.05 -18.07
CA GLN A 87 9.67 13.65 -16.86
C GLN A 87 10.60 13.57 -15.64
N VAL A 88 11.78 12.95 -15.80
CA VAL A 88 12.81 12.85 -14.76
C VAL A 88 13.29 14.23 -14.31
N VAL A 89 13.57 15.12 -15.27
CA VAL A 89 14.02 16.49 -14.98
C VAL A 89 12.97 17.28 -14.20
N LEU A 90 11.70 17.20 -14.62
CA LEU A 90 10.57 17.78 -13.90
C LEU A 90 10.54 17.26 -12.45
N SER A 91 10.60 15.95 -12.27
CA SER A 91 10.48 15.32 -10.94
C SER A 91 11.55 15.78 -9.97
N PHE A 92 12.81 15.90 -10.43
CA PHE A 92 13.92 16.38 -9.61
C PHE A 92 13.84 17.87 -9.30
N SER A 93 13.27 18.67 -10.20
CA SER A 93 13.02 20.09 -9.93
C SER A 93 12.04 20.28 -8.78
N LEU A 94 10.98 19.46 -8.70
CA LEU A 94 9.98 19.55 -7.64
C LEU A 94 10.57 19.16 -6.29
N ILE A 95 11.33 18.07 -6.24
CA ILE A 95 12.02 17.61 -5.01
C ILE A 95 12.91 18.72 -4.44
N ASN A 96 13.72 19.35 -5.28
CA ASN A 96 14.65 20.38 -4.81
C ASN A 96 13.94 21.68 -4.37
N THR A 97 12.73 21.94 -4.87
CA THR A 97 12.01 23.20 -4.60
C THR A 97 11.09 23.09 -3.37
N TYR A 98 10.52 21.90 -3.12
CA TYR A 98 9.46 21.70 -2.14
C TYR A 98 9.84 20.71 -1.03
N GLN A 99 11.05 20.84 -0.46
CA GLN A 99 11.48 20.02 0.68
C GLN A 99 10.84 20.44 2.01
N GLU A 100 10.27 21.64 2.06
CA GLU A 100 9.54 22.22 3.19
C GLU A 100 8.35 23.04 2.66
N GLY A 101 7.37 23.31 3.51
CA GLY A 101 6.22 24.14 3.13
C GLY A 101 5.31 24.50 4.31
N ALA A 102 4.24 25.24 4.01
CA ALA A 102 3.39 25.86 5.04
C ALA A 102 2.38 24.89 5.70
N CYS A 103 2.14 23.71 5.11
CA CYS A 103 1.22 22.71 5.68
C CYS A 103 1.86 21.97 6.87
N LYS A 104 1.40 22.25 8.08
CA LYS A 104 2.04 21.80 9.34
C LYS A 104 2.03 20.28 9.54
N ASN A 105 0.90 19.62 9.26
CA ASN A 105 0.75 18.17 9.43
C ASN A 105 1.16 17.37 8.18
N PHE A 106 1.78 18.02 7.18
CA PHE A 106 2.32 17.35 6.01
C PHE A 106 3.83 17.13 6.18
N ASP A 107 4.24 15.87 6.30
CA ASP A 107 5.65 15.50 6.40
C ASP A 107 6.29 15.45 5.01
N TYR A 108 6.91 16.56 4.59
CA TYR A 108 7.57 16.69 3.28
C TYR A 108 8.73 15.71 3.11
N GLN A 109 9.48 15.40 4.17
CA GLN A 109 10.61 14.48 4.08
C GLN A 109 10.12 13.04 3.87
N LYS A 110 9.13 12.61 4.64
CA LYS A 110 8.50 11.30 4.47
C LYS A 110 7.79 11.18 3.13
N PHE A 111 7.12 12.24 2.67
CA PHE A 111 6.50 12.30 1.35
C PHE A 111 7.52 12.04 0.25
N TRP A 112 8.62 12.79 0.21
CA TRP A 112 9.64 12.61 -0.82
C TRP A 112 10.38 11.29 -0.71
N ALA A 113 10.60 10.79 0.52
CA ALA A 113 11.18 9.47 0.71
C ALA A 113 10.30 8.38 0.09
N ARG A 114 8.99 8.45 0.31
CA ARG A 114 8.02 7.53 -0.28
C ARG A 114 7.99 7.65 -1.80
N SER A 115 7.88 8.87 -2.32
CA SER A 115 7.85 9.13 -3.77
C SER A 115 9.05 8.51 -4.48
N VAL A 116 10.27 8.73 -3.98
CA VAL A 116 11.46 8.18 -4.64
C VAL A 116 11.53 6.67 -4.50
N ALA A 117 11.19 6.10 -3.34
CA ALA A 117 11.11 4.65 -3.17
C ALA A 117 10.09 4.00 -4.11
N MET A 118 8.93 4.64 -4.29
CA MET A 118 7.89 4.21 -5.25
C MET A 118 8.39 4.33 -6.69
N GLY A 119 9.14 5.38 -7.03
CA GLY A 119 9.82 5.50 -8.32
C GLY A 119 10.79 4.35 -8.58
N CYS A 120 11.64 4.02 -7.61
CA CYS A 120 12.56 2.87 -7.69
C CYS A 120 11.81 1.53 -7.85
N ALA A 121 10.72 1.32 -7.10
CA ALA A 121 9.92 0.12 -7.24
C ALA A 121 9.22 0.03 -8.61
N ALA A 122 8.63 1.13 -9.09
CA ALA A 122 8.01 1.19 -10.41
C ALA A 122 9.03 0.95 -11.54
N HIS A 123 10.25 1.46 -11.38
CA HIS A 123 11.37 1.19 -12.29
C HIS A 123 11.75 -0.29 -12.32
N ALA A 124 11.91 -0.92 -11.16
CA ALA A 124 12.24 -2.34 -11.03
C ALA A 124 11.16 -3.22 -11.68
N ILE A 125 9.89 -2.99 -11.31
CA ILE A 125 8.75 -3.76 -11.85
C ILE A 125 8.63 -3.54 -13.36
N GLY A 126 8.73 -2.29 -13.82
CA GLY A 126 8.65 -1.92 -15.23
C GLY A 126 9.73 -2.56 -16.09
N SER A 127 10.95 -2.72 -15.54
CA SER A 127 12.06 -3.38 -16.21
C SER A 127 11.81 -4.88 -16.46
N LEU A 128 11.13 -5.53 -15.52
CA LEU A 128 10.76 -6.94 -15.63
C LEU A 128 9.53 -7.15 -16.53
N LEU A 129 8.44 -6.43 -16.26
CA LEU A 129 7.15 -6.64 -16.93
C LEU A 129 7.05 -5.99 -18.31
N ARG A 130 7.86 -4.96 -18.58
CA ARG A 130 7.93 -4.24 -19.87
C ARG A 130 6.58 -3.72 -20.38
N ILE A 131 5.68 -3.34 -19.47
CA ILE A 131 4.35 -2.76 -19.78
C ILE A 131 4.49 -1.34 -20.37
N ALA A 132 5.52 -0.62 -19.91
CA ALA A 132 5.94 0.70 -20.36
C ALA A 132 7.45 0.86 -20.16
N PRO A 133 8.09 1.86 -20.79
CA PRO A 133 9.51 2.15 -20.57
C PRO A 133 9.82 2.34 -19.08
N SER A 134 10.85 1.67 -18.56
CA SER A 134 11.15 1.67 -17.12
C SER A 134 11.47 3.06 -16.58
N ALA A 135 12.09 3.94 -17.38
CA ALA A 135 12.37 5.31 -16.99
C ALA A 135 11.09 6.18 -16.87
N GLU A 136 10.07 5.92 -17.69
CA GLU A 136 8.75 6.57 -17.53
C GLU A 136 8.03 6.02 -16.29
N MET A 137 8.13 4.71 -16.04
CA MET A 137 7.61 4.09 -14.82
C MET A 137 8.24 4.68 -13.55
N PHE A 138 9.56 4.92 -13.57
CA PHE A 138 10.25 5.60 -12.48
C PHE A 138 9.61 6.96 -12.17
N THR A 139 9.41 7.80 -13.19
CA THR A 139 8.81 9.10 -12.96
C THR A 139 7.34 9.02 -12.54
N CYS A 140 6.58 8.07 -13.10
CA CYS A 140 5.18 7.86 -12.70
C CYS A 140 5.09 7.47 -11.23
N GLY A 141 5.94 6.55 -10.75
CA GLY A 141 6.01 6.22 -9.33
C GLY A 141 6.42 7.41 -8.46
N LEU A 142 7.40 8.21 -8.89
CA LEU A 142 7.86 9.39 -8.16
C LEU A 142 6.76 10.44 -7.99
N LEU A 143 5.98 10.66 -9.05
CA LEU A 143 4.97 11.72 -9.10
C LEU A 143 3.54 11.23 -8.82
N ALA A 144 3.31 9.94 -8.57
CA ALA A 144 1.97 9.39 -8.33
C ALA A 144 1.24 10.12 -7.18
N GLY A 145 1.97 10.46 -6.11
CA GLY A 145 1.44 11.21 -4.96
C GLY A 145 1.47 12.73 -5.09
N VAL A 146 1.85 13.31 -6.24
CA VAL A 146 2.17 14.76 -6.35
C VAL A 146 0.98 15.68 -6.04
N GLY A 147 -0.26 15.21 -6.21
CA GLY A 147 -1.42 15.98 -5.82
C GLY A 147 -1.52 16.24 -4.31
N ARG A 148 -0.94 15.39 -3.46
CA ARG A 148 -0.85 15.65 -2.01
C ARG A 148 0.02 16.87 -1.72
N LEU A 149 1.11 17.02 -2.47
CA LEU A 149 1.95 18.22 -2.42
C LEU A 149 1.19 19.44 -2.96
N GLY A 150 0.39 19.26 -4.02
CA GLY A 150 -0.51 20.28 -4.55
C GLY A 150 -1.49 20.81 -3.49
N LEU A 151 -2.20 19.92 -2.80
CA LEU A 151 -3.12 20.29 -1.71
C LEU A 151 -2.38 20.98 -0.55
N ALA A 152 -1.23 20.46 -0.15
CA ALA A 152 -0.39 21.06 0.90
C ALA A 152 0.10 22.47 0.54
N ALA A 153 0.40 22.73 -0.72
CA ALA A 153 0.84 24.03 -1.20
C ALA A 153 -0.32 25.04 -1.31
N VAL A 154 -1.46 24.60 -1.84
CA VAL A 154 -2.58 25.48 -2.21
C VAL A 154 -3.54 25.74 -1.04
N ARG A 155 -3.70 24.78 -0.13
CA ARG A 155 -4.56 24.87 1.07
C ARG A 155 -3.84 24.35 2.32
N PRO A 156 -2.71 24.93 2.73
CA PRO A 156 -1.88 24.40 3.81
C PRO A 156 -2.63 24.25 5.15
N GLN A 157 -3.52 25.18 5.48
CA GLN A 157 -4.26 25.14 6.74
C GLN A 157 -5.37 24.07 6.72
N ALA A 158 -6.22 24.10 5.69
CA ALA A 158 -7.34 23.16 5.57
C ALA A 158 -6.86 21.72 5.34
N TYR A 159 -5.80 21.53 4.55
CA TYR A 159 -5.21 20.20 4.33
C TYR A 159 -4.50 19.70 5.59
N SER A 160 -3.82 20.57 6.35
CA SER A 160 -3.26 20.18 7.65
C SER A 160 -4.33 19.72 8.64
N ALA A 161 -5.50 20.36 8.65
CA ALA A 161 -6.63 19.93 9.48
C ALA A 161 -7.16 18.55 9.04
N LEU A 162 -7.38 18.37 7.74
CA LEU A 162 -7.84 17.10 7.17
C LEU A 162 -6.87 15.95 7.53
N LEU A 163 -5.56 16.13 7.34
CA LEU A 163 -4.55 15.12 7.69
C LEU A 163 -4.54 14.75 9.18
N SER A 164 -4.96 15.68 10.05
CA SER A 164 -5.09 15.40 11.48
C SER A 164 -6.36 14.61 11.81
N GLU A 165 -7.45 14.90 11.10
CA GLU A 165 -8.77 14.29 11.30
C GLU A 165 -8.79 12.86 10.74
N THR A 166 -8.12 12.63 9.61
CA THR A 166 -8.00 11.32 8.95
C THR A 166 -6.76 10.55 9.40
N ALA A 167 -6.15 10.92 10.52
CA ALA A 167 -4.95 10.24 11.01
C ALA A 167 -5.28 8.79 11.41
N GLY A 168 -4.76 7.82 10.66
CA GLY A 168 -4.97 6.39 10.92
C GLY A 168 -6.23 5.81 10.26
N SER A 169 -6.97 6.59 9.48
CA SER A 169 -8.03 6.05 8.62
C SER A 169 -7.44 5.33 7.40
N ASP A 170 -8.27 4.53 6.74
CA ASP A 170 -7.91 3.99 5.42
C ASP A 170 -7.85 5.11 4.35
N ILE A 171 -7.27 4.73 3.22
CA ILE A 171 -7.00 5.65 2.10
C ILE A 171 -8.27 6.14 1.41
N ASN A 172 -9.32 5.32 1.36
CA ASN A 172 -10.58 5.64 0.72
C ASN A 172 -11.34 6.69 1.53
N HIS A 173 -11.30 6.57 2.85
CA HIS A 173 -11.85 7.59 3.74
C HIS A 173 -11.14 8.94 3.54
N GLN A 174 -9.81 8.95 3.48
CA GLN A 174 -9.06 10.19 3.23
C GLN A 174 -9.45 10.82 1.88
N GLN A 175 -9.54 10.03 0.81
CA GLN A 175 -9.95 10.55 -0.50
C GLN A 175 -11.38 11.09 -0.51
N ALA A 176 -12.30 10.45 0.23
CA ALA A 176 -13.69 10.92 0.35
C ALA A 176 -13.76 12.27 1.07
N GLU A 177 -13.02 12.44 2.17
CA GLU A 177 -12.92 13.70 2.91
C GLU A 177 -12.28 14.82 2.06
N GLU A 178 -11.27 14.47 1.25
CA GLU A 178 -10.68 15.41 0.29
C GLU A 178 -11.71 15.85 -0.76
N HIS A 179 -12.49 14.92 -1.29
CA HIS A 179 -13.51 15.20 -2.29
C HIS A 179 -14.63 16.08 -1.71
N GLU A 180 -15.06 15.83 -0.46
CA GLU A 180 -16.05 16.66 0.23
C GLU A 180 -15.54 18.09 0.46
N ARG A 181 -14.29 18.23 0.94
CA ARG A 181 -13.72 19.51 1.34
C ARG A 181 -13.21 20.35 0.16
N PHE A 182 -12.52 19.72 -0.79
CA PHE A 182 -11.82 20.38 -1.89
C PHE A 182 -12.49 20.17 -3.25
N GLY A 183 -13.50 19.29 -3.35
CA GLY A 183 -14.19 18.98 -4.60
C GLY A 183 -13.42 18.03 -5.52
N LEU A 184 -12.27 17.51 -5.07
CA LEU A 184 -11.43 16.56 -5.76
C LEU A 184 -10.49 15.85 -4.77
N SER A 185 -10.03 14.65 -5.10
CA SER A 185 -9.01 13.93 -4.33
C SER A 185 -7.60 14.34 -4.76
N HIS A 186 -6.60 13.99 -3.95
CA HIS A 186 -5.21 14.19 -4.31
C HIS A 186 -4.80 13.41 -5.59
N CYS A 187 -5.40 12.25 -5.87
CA CYS A 187 -5.17 11.52 -7.12
C CYS A 187 -5.68 12.31 -8.33
N GLU A 188 -6.87 12.89 -8.23
CA GLU A 188 -7.47 13.72 -9.29
C GLU A 188 -6.65 15.01 -9.52
N LEU A 189 -6.19 15.67 -8.45
CA LEU A 189 -5.31 16.84 -8.57
C LEU A 189 -3.99 16.47 -9.26
N GLY A 190 -3.37 15.37 -8.83
CA GLY A 190 -2.11 14.88 -9.40
C GLY A 190 -2.25 14.57 -10.90
N ALA A 191 -3.37 13.97 -11.30
CA ALA A 191 -3.69 13.70 -12.69
C ALA A 191 -3.84 14.97 -13.54
N GLN A 192 -4.49 16.01 -13.00
CA GLN A 192 -4.60 17.30 -13.68
C GLN A 192 -3.25 18.01 -13.82
N MET A 193 -2.40 17.94 -12.77
CA MET A 193 -1.02 18.44 -12.82
C MET A 193 -0.19 17.72 -13.89
N MET A 194 -0.28 16.39 -13.93
CA MET A 194 0.37 15.56 -14.93
C MET A 194 -0.08 15.86 -16.36
N ALA A 195 -1.38 16.08 -16.57
CA ALA A 195 -1.93 16.48 -17.85
C ALA A 195 -1.33 17.81 -18.32
N ASP A 196 -1.21 18.79 -17.42
CA ASP A 196 -0.60 20.08 -17.72
C ASP A 196 0.90 19.99 -18.05
N TRP A 197 1.60 19.05 -17.43
CA TRP A 197 2.99 18.73 -17.74
C TRP A 197 3.17 17.85 -18.99
N GLY A 198 2.05 17.55 -19.69
CA GLY A 198 2.01 16.85 -20.96
C GLY A 198 2.28 15.35 -20.85
N PHE A 199 1.99 14.71 -19.71
CA PHE A 199 2.12 13.26 -19.58
C PHE A 199 1.10 12.54 -20.50
N PRO A 200 1.46 11.37 -21.06
CA PRO A 200 0.51 10.58 -21.83
C PRO A 200 -0.70 10.16 -20.98
N LYS A 201 -1.90 10.22 -21.55
CA LYS A 201 -3.17 9.85 -20.89
C LYS A 201 -3.11 8.49 -20.19
N LEU A 202 -2.42 7.53 -20.79
CA LEU A 202 -2.27 6.19 -20.23
C LEU A 202 -1.64 6.18 -18.82
N PHE A 203 -0.68 7.06 -18.55
CA PHE A 203 -0.06 7.19 -17.22
C PHE A 203 -0.91 8.04 -16.27
N ILE A 204 -1.59 9.04 -16.80
CA ILE A 204 -2.52 9.87 -16.04
C ILE A 204 -3.65 9.00 -15.47
N ASP A 205 -4.26 8.16 -16.32
CA ASP A 205 -5.30 7.22 -15.93
C ASP A 205 -4.78 6.24 -14.85
N ALA A 206 -3.54 5.75 -15.00
CA ALA A 206 -2.93 4.87 -14.00
C ALA A 206 -2.74 5.55 -12.63
N ILE A 207 -2.38 6.84 -12.60
CA ILE A 207 -2.19 7.60 -11.35
C ILE A 207 -3.52 7.85 -10.65
N VAL A 208 -4.60 8.13 -11.39
CA VAL A 208 -5.92 8.33 -10.77
C VAL A 208 -6.34 7.10 -9.96
N PHE A 209 -6.05 5.89 -10.47
CA PHE A 209 -6.54 4.65 -9.89
C PHE A 209 -5.48 3.80 -9.17
N HIS A 210 -4.24 4.27 -9.02
CA HIS A 210 -3.17 3.42 -8.49
C HIS A 210 -3.38 2.98 -7.04
N GLU A 211 -4.07 3.78 -6.21
CA GLU A 211 -4.34 3.39 -4.82
C GLU A 211 -5.42 2.29 -4.75
N ASN A 212 -6.34 2.23 -5.72
CA ASN A 212 -7.43 1.22 -5.81
C ASN A 212 -7.76 0.85 -7.28
N PRO A 213 -6.93 0.05 -7.98
CA PRO A 213 -7.10 -0.26 -9.40
C PRO A 213 -8.45 -0.89 -9.78
N GLU A 214 -9.07 -1.63 -8.86
CA GLU A 214 -10.39 -2.26 -9.02
C GLU A 214 -11.54 -1.26 -9.22
N THR A 215 -11.38 -0.03 -8.75
CA THR A 215 -12.39 1.04 -8.91
C THR A 215 -12.35 1.71 -10.28
N SER A 216 -11.32 1.44 -11.09
CA SER A 216 -11.10 2.09 -12.39
C SER A 216 -12.13 1.76 -13.46
N GLY A 217 -12.83 0.63 -13.32
CA GLY A 217 -13.63 0.06 -14.40
C GLY A 217 -12.81 -0.49 -15.58
N PHE A 218 -11.47 -0.54 -15.47
CA PHE A 218 -10.63 -1.19 -16.46
C PHE A 218 -10.81 -2.70 -16.38
N VAL A 219 -10.87 -3.36 -17.55
CA VAL A 219 -10.91 -4.82 -17.61
C VAL A 219 -9.58 -5.37 -17.10
N GLU A 220 -9.65 -6.32 -16.15
CA GLU A 220 -8.48 -6.97 -15.58
C GLU A 220 -7.59 -7.58 -16.69
N GLY A 221 -6.28 -7.43 -16.54
CA GLY A 221 -5.30 -7.89 -17.52
C GLY A 221 -5.04 -6.96 -18.70
N THR A 222 -5.86 -5.92 -18.90
CA THR A 222 -5.57 -4.86 -19.90
C THR A 222 -4.31 -4.07 -19.54
N ARG A 223 -3.74 -3.37 -20.52
CA ARG A 223 -2.55 -2.54 -20.31
C ARG A 223 -2.80 -1.43 -19.28
N GLN A 224 -3.99 -0.83 -19.31
CA GLN A 224 -4.42 0.22 -18.38
C GLN A 224 -4.47 -0.32 -16.94
N TYR A 225 -5.17 -1.43 -16.73
CA TYR A 225 -5.27 -2.07 -15.41
C TYR A 225 -3.89 -2.46 -14.89
N LYS A 226 -3.07 -3.11 -15.73
CA LYS A 226 -1.71 -3.52 -15.36
C LYS A 226 -0.82 -2.34 -14.96
N LEU A 227 -0.98 -1.16 -15.56
CA LEU A 227 -0.24 0.04 -15.16
C LEU A 227 -0.67 0.55 -13.79
N ALA A 228 -1.97 0.65 -13.53
CA ALA A 228 -2.49 1.04 -12.21
C ALA A 228 -2.02 0.05 -11.12
N ALA A 229 -2.18 -1.27 -11.36
CA ALA A 229 -1.72 -2.31 -10.45
C ALA A 229 -0.19 -2.34 -10.28
N THR A 230 0.58 -1.96 -11.30
CA THR A 230 2.04 -1.80 -11.16
C THR A 230 2.39 -0.66 -10.22
N LEU A 231 1.69 0.47 -10.31
CA LEU A 231 1.88 1.59 -9.38
C LEU A 231 1.40 1.23 -7.97
N GLN A 232 0.31 0.49 -7.81
CA GLN A 232 -0.12 -0.04 -6.51
C GLN A 232 0.95 -0.93 -5.88
N LEU A 233 1.50 -1.89 -6.64
CA LEU A 233 2.57 -2.74 -6.16
C LEU A 233 3.83 -1.94 -5.78
N ALA A 234 4.17 -0.92 -6.58
CA ALA A 234 5.28 -0.03 -6.31
C ALA A 234 5.08 0.77 -5.01
N ASP A 235 3.85 1.21 -4.72
CA ASP A 235 3.50 1.91 -3.49
C ASP A 235 3.65 1.00 -2.25
N LEU A 236 3.22 -0.27 -2.35
CA LEU A 236 3.41 -1.26 -1.29
C LEU A 236 4.89 -1.60 -1.07
N MET A 237 5.68 -1.71 -2.14
CA MET A 237 7.13 -1.88 -2.03
C MET A 237 7.80 -0.64 -1.41
N ALA A 238 7.31 0.57 -1.68
CA ALA A 238 7.79 1.80 -1.06
C ALA A 238 7.55 1.82 0.45
N ASN A 239 6.40 1.31 0.92
CA ASN A 239 6.15 1.09 2.35
C ASN A 239 7.25 0.20 2.96
N ILE A 240 7.60 -0.91 2.32
CA ILE A 240 8.64 -1.84 2.79
C ILE A 240 10.04 -1.20 2.80
N CYS A 241 10.35 -0.37 1.79
CA CYS A 241 11.61 0.35 1.70
C CYS A 241 11.83 1.29 2.90
N LEU A 242 10.76 1.92 3.38
CA LEU A 242 10.78 2.89 4.48
C LEU A 242 10.48 2.26 5.85
N ALA A 243 9.81 1.12 5.89
CA ALA A 243 9.44 0.44 7.12
C ALA A 243 10.67 -0.08 7.88
N ARG A 244 10.54 -0.11 9.21
CA ARG A 244 11.46 -0.88 10.05
C ARG A 244 11.26 -2.37 9.79
N GLU A 245 12.27 -3.17 10.08
CA GLU A 245 12.25 -4.61 9.80
C GLU A 245 11.04 -5.31 10.43
N ALA A 246 10.73 -5.01 11.69
CA ALA A 246 9.56 -5.55 12.41
C ALA A 246 8.20 -5.12 11.83
N GLU A 247 8.14 -4.07 11.02
CA GLU A 247 6.90 -3.56 10.42
C GLU A 247 6.67 -4.12 9.01
N ARG A 248 7.69 -4.73 8.38
CA ARG A 248 7.62 -5.17 6.98
C ARG A 248 6.64 -6.32 6.76
N GLU A 249 6.49 -7.20 7.75
CA GLU A 249 5.62 -8.37 7.64
C GLU A 249 4.15 -8.00 7.41
N ALA A 250 3.70 -6.88 7.98
CA ALA A 250 2.32 -6.40 7.83
C ALA A 250 1.96 -6.06 6.36
N TYR A 251 2.95 -5.70 5.53
CA TYR A 251 2.73 -5.33 4.13
C TYR A 251 2.78 -6.52 3.17
N LEU A 252 3.36 -7.66 3.60
CA LEU A 252 3.58 -8.83 2.73
C LEU A 252 2.31 -9.41 2.10
N PRO A 253 1.20 -9.63 2.83
CA PRO A 253 0.03 -10.30 2.28
C PRO A 253 -0.56 -9.54 1.10
N HIS A 254 -0.81 -8.25 1.28
CA HIS A 254 -1.38 -7.40 0.24
C HIS A 254 -0.41 -7.18 -0.93
N MET A 255 0.91 -7.05 -0.66
CA MET A 255 1.92 -6.98 -1.72
C MET A 255 1.91 -8.24 -2.59
N PHE A 256 1.78 -9.44 -2.00
CA PHE A 256 1.71 -10.69 -2.76
C PHE A 256 0.41 -10.84 -3.53
N GLU A 257 -0.71 -10.39 -2.97
CA GLU A 257 -2.01 -10.36 -3.64
C GLU A 257 -1.95 -9.49 -4.91
N VAL A 258 -1.53 -8.24 -4.78
CA VAL A 258 -1.40 -7.31 -5.92
C VAL A 258 -0.39 -7.85 -6.94
N GLY A 259 0.75 -8.36 -6.49
CA GLY A 259 1.74 -8.97 -7.38
C GLY A 259 1.23 -10.18 -8.16
N ALA A 260 0.33 -10.98 -7.57
CA ALA A 260 -0.30 -12.11 -8.26
C ALA A 260 -1.20 -11.65 -9.42
N THR A 261 -1.90 -10.51 -9.30
CA THR A 261 -2.69 -9.94 -10.41
C THR A 261 -1.82 -9.55 -11.62
N LEU A 262 -0.54 -9.24 -11.37
CA LEU A 262 0.48 -8.98 -12.38
C LEU A 262 1.20 -10.25 -12.87
N SER A 263 0.74 -11.43 -12.44
CA SER A 263 1.36 -12.73 -12.75
C SER A 263 2.81 -12.86 -12.26
N LEU A 264 3.16 -12.18 -11.16
CA LEU A 264 4.47 -12.28 -10.53
C LEU A 264 4.49 -13.38 -9.47
N SER A 265 5.56 -14.18 -9.45
CA SER A 265 5.81 -15.12 -8.36
C SER A 265 6.26 -14.39 -7.09
N ARG A 266 6.13 -15.05 -5.93
CA ARG A 266 6.65 -14.50 -4.67
C ARG A 266 8.14 -14.18 -4.73
N GLU A 267 8.92 -15.06 -5.36
CA GLU A 267 10.36 -14.85 -5.58
C GLU A 267 10.64 -13.60 -6.40
N GLN A 268 9.91 -13.40 -7.50
CA GLN A 268 10.04 -12.19 -8.33
C GLN A 268 9.68 -10.94 -7.55
N ILE A 269 8.59 -10.97 -6.76
CA ILE A 269 8.18 -9.83 -5.93
C ILE A 269 9.27 -9.48 -4.91
N MET A 270 9.90 -10.49 -4.31
CA MET A 270 11.00 -10.30 -3.36
C MET A 270 12.25 -9.71 -4.01
N ASP A 271 12.65 -10.21 -5.17
CA ASP A 271 13.80 -9.70 -5.93
C ASP A 271 13.57 -8.25 -6.36
N LEU A 272 12.36 -7.94 -6.84
CA LEU A 272 11.96 -6.58 -7.19
C LEU A 272 11.99 -5.64 -5.99
N THR A 273 11.48 -6.08 -4.83
CA THR A 273 11.50 -5.29 -3.59
C THR A 273 12.94 -5.03 -3.13
N ASN A 274 13.81 -6.04 -3.21
CA ASN A 274 15.23 -5.89 -2.89
C ASN A 274 15.94 -4.91 -3.83
N LEU A 275 15.64 -4.99 -5.12
CA LEU A 275 16.17 -4.06 -6.12
C LEU A 275 15.70 -2.63 -5.83
N ALA A 276 14.41 -2.43 -5.53
CA ALA A 276 13.85 -1.15 -5.15
C ALA A 276 14.52 -0.57 -3.89
N CYS A 277 14.71 -1.39 -2.84
CA CYS A 277 15.44 -1.02 -1.63
C CYS A 277 16.90 -0.63 -1.90
N ALA A 278 17.57 -1.31 -2.83
CA ALA A 278 18.94 -0.98 -3.23
C ALA A 278 19.00 0.36 -3.98
N GLU A 279 18.15 0.54 -4.98
CA GLU A 279 18.08 1.79 -5.74
C GLU A 279 17.72 2.98 -4.84
N TRP A 280 16.73 2.81 -3.95
CA TRP A 280 16.32 3.83 -2.97
C TRP A 280 17.49 4.30 -2.12
N ARG A 281 18.29 3.38 -1.58
CA ARG A 281 19.49 3.70 -0.77
C ARG A 281 20.54 4.49 -1.55
N GLU A 282 20.65 4.27 -2.85
CA GLU A 282 21.53 5.07 -3.69
C GLU A 282 20.93 6.43 -4.07
N TRP A 283 19.60 6.56 -4.14
CA TRP A 283 18.92 7.79 -4.55
C TRP A 283 18.72 8.77 -3.40
N ALA A 284 18.38 8.31 -2.21
CA ALA A 284 18.07 9.17 -1.06
C ALA A 284 19.17 10.19 -0.74
N PRO A 285 20.47 9.82 -0.68
CA PRO A 285 21.54 10.78 -0.41
C PRO A 285 21.73 11.81 -1.53
N LEU A 286 21.55 11.41 -2.80
CA LEU A 286 21.69 12.30 -3.97
C LEU A 286 20.57 13.36 -4.05
N LEU A 287 19.47 13.10 -3.35
CA LEU A 287 18.30 13.97 -3.29
C LEU A 287 18.20 14.73 -1.96
N ASN A 288 19.18 14.56 -1.06
CA ASN A 288 19.15 15.10 0.30
C ASN A 288 17.88 14.71 1.07
N ILE A 289 17.39 13.49 0.86
CA ILE A 289 16.24 12.94 1.58
C ILE A 289 16.75 12.07 2.71
N ARG A 290 16.16 12.22 3.91
CA ARG A 290 16.51 11.37 5.05
C ARG A 290 16.15 9.92 4.73
N ALA A 291 17.17 9.06 4.69
CA ALA A 291 17.00 7.62 4.57
C ALA A 291 16.61 7.04 5.95
N GLU A 292 15.38 7.29 6.39
CA GLU A 292 14.79 6.62 7.54
C GLU A 292 14.14 5.31 7.05
N GLY A 293 14.66 4.16 7.47
CA GLY A 293 14.24 2.82 7.04
C GLY A 293 15.32 1.76 7.27
N SER A 294 14.98 0.47 7.23
CA SER A 294 15.97 -0.60 7.42
C SER A 294 16.94 -0.70 6.24
N THR A 295 18.25 -0.59 6.54
CA THR A 295 19.35 -0.71 5.57
C THR A 295 19.66 -2.15 5.15
N ALA A 296 19.03 -3.12 5.81
CA ALA A 296 19.21 -4.54 5.58
C ALA A 296 18.52 -4.99 4.27
N ARG A 297 19.14 -5.97 3.61
CA ARG A 297 18.52 -6.69 2.48
C ARG A 297 17.18 -7.25 2.94
N PHE A 298 16.14 -7.10 2.13
CA PHE A 298 14.85 -7.66 2.43
C PHE A 298 14.86 -9.15 2.14
N THR A 299 15.07 -9.95 3.17
CA THR A 299 14.89 -11.39 3.11
C THR A 299 13.48 -11.71 3.59
N LEU A 300 12.79 -12.62 2.89
CA LEU A 300 11.73 -13.34 3.60
C LEU A 300 12.40 -14.08 4.75
N PRO A 301 11.79 -14.16 5.94
CA PRO A 301 12.20 -15.19 6.86
C PRO A 301 12.06 -16.52 6.08
N GLU A 302 13.17 -17.25 5.91
CA GLU A 302 13.16 -18.58 5.27
C GLU A 302 12.10 -19.44 5.97
N PRO A 303 11.50 -20.47 5.35
CA PRO A 303 10.68 -21.42 6.10
C PRO A 303 11.41 -21.98 7.32
N SER A 304 12.75 -22.02 7.30
CA SER A 304 13.59 -22.33 8.46
C SER A 304 13.74 -21.20 9.47
N ASP A 305 13.70 -19.93 9.06
CA ASP A 305 13.75 -18.77 9.97
C ASP A 305 12.37 -18.43 10.51
N ILE A 306 11.30 -18.71 9.76
CA ILE A 306 9.93 -18.78 10.27
C ILE A 306 9.85 -20.01 11.17
N ALA A 307 10.48 -21.14 10.85
CA ALA A 307 10.52 -22.27 11.78
C ALA A 307 11.41 -22.03 12.99
N GLU A 308 12.48 -21.23 12.94
CA GLU A 308 13.39 -20.94 14.07
C GLU A 308 12.96 -19.72 14.87
N ALA A 309 12.42 -18.67 14.24
CA ALA A 309 11.78 -17.54 14.91
C ALA A 309 10.39 -17.94 15.40
N ALA A 310 9.60 -18.71 14.63
CA ALA A 310 8.44 -19.37 15.19
C ALA A 310 8.84 -20.53 16.09
N MET A 311 10.00 -21.19 16.08
CA MET A 311 10.37 -22.14 17.16
C MET A 311 10.89 -21.43 18.40
N ALA A 312 11.54 -20.26 18.29
CA ALA A 312 11.94 -19.43 19.42
C ALA A 312 10.74 -18.72 20.05
N GLU A 313 9.78 -18.26 19.22
CA GLU A 313 8.47 -17.80 19.66
C GLU A 313 7.55 -18.96 20.05
N THR A 314 7.62 -20.15 19.44
CA THR A 314 6.87 -21.36 19.87
C THR A 314 7.47 -21.96 21.13
N GLU A 315 8.75 -21.74 21.46
CA GLU A 315 9.31 -22.06 22.77
C GLU A 315 8.85 -21.05 23.84
N GLN A 316 8.55 -19.80 23.47
CA GLN A 316 7.85 -18.83 24.34
C GLN A 316 6.30 -18.88 24.27
N MET A 317 5.73 -19.57 23.28
CA MET A 317 4.29 -19.77 23.01
C MET A 317 3.86 -21.25 23.06
N ALA A 318 4.69 -22.12 23.67
CA ALA A 318 4.36 -23.51 23.97
C ALA A 318 3.26 -23.56 25.03
N GLY A 319 2.01 -23.36 24.60
CA GLY A 319 0.82 -23.41 25.45
C GLY A 319 -0.43 -23.96 24.77
N LEU A 320 -0.39 -24.23 23.45
CA LEU A 320 -1.44 -24.95 22.74
C LEU A 320 -1.15 -26.44 22.83
N GLN A 321 -1.58 -27.05 23.93
CA GLN A 321 -1.59 -28.50 24.08
C GLN A 321 -2.58 -29.09 23.05
N PRO A 322 -2.25 -30.18 22.35
CA PRO A 322 -3.20 -30.87 21.47
C PRO A 322 -4.46 -31.23 22.26
N SER A 323 -5.63 -30.82 21.77
CA SER A 323 -6.88 -31.01 22.50
C SER A 323 -7.31 -32.47 22.48
N ASN A 324 -7.78 -33.01 23.62
CA ASN A 324 -8.41 -34.32 23.68
C ASN A 324 -9.80 -34.36 22.98
N PHE A 325 -10.36 -33.20 22.63
CA PHE A 325 -11.66 -33.07 21.96
C PHE A 325 -11.58 -32.14 20.74
N PRO A 326 -11.56 -32.67 19.51
CA PRO A 326 -11.45 -31.85 18.30
C PRO A 326 -12.73 -31.04 18.08
N LEU A 327 -12.63 -29.71 18.21
CA LEU A 327 -13.76 -28.81 17.95
C LEU A 327 -13.96 -28.57 16.45
N ARG A 328 -15.22 -28.37 16.04
CA ARG A 328 -15.58 -27.81 14.74
C ARG A 328 -15.84 -26.32 14.92
N ILE A 329 -15.07 -25.49 14.25
CA ILE A 329 -15.03 -24.04 14.48
C ILE A 329 -15.36 -23.33 13.17
N VAL A 330 -16.29 -22.38 13.20
CA VAL A 330 -16.37 -21.36 12.15
C VAL A 330 -15.52 -20.17 12.58
N PHE A 331 -14.60 -19.74 11.73
CA PHE A 331 -13.86 -18.50 11.87
C PHE A 331 -14.33 -17.52 10.79
N ALA A 332 -14.95 -16.42 11.20
CA ALA A 332 -15.54 -15.43 10.31
C ALA A 332 -14.82 -14.08 10.45
N ASP A 333 -14.16 -13.65 9.38
CA ASP A 333 -13.43 -12.38 9.31
C ASP A 333 -13.32 -11.99 7.84
N ASP A 334 -13.49 -10.71 7.51
CA ASP A 334 -13.37 -10.22 6.12
C ASP A 334 -11.90 -10.05 5.70
N ASP A 335 -10.96 -10.05 6.66
CA ASP A 335 -9.53 -10.17 6.39
C ASP A 335 -9.15 -11.63 6.04
N GLN A 336 -8.86 -11.84 4.76
CA GLN A 336 -8.47 -13.16 4.22
C GLN A 336 -7.13 -13.65 4.79
N THR A 337 -6.23 -12.75 5.17
CA THR A 337 -4.92 -13.08 5.76
C THR A 337 -5.11 -13.62 7.17
N LEU A 338 -5.85 -12.90 8.01
CA LEU A 338 -6.15 -13.32 9.38
C LEU A 338 -6.90 -14.65 9.39
N THR A 339 -7.87 -14.79 8.49
CA THR A 339 -8.63 -16.03 8.29
C THR A 339 -7.74 -17.23 7.95
N LEU A 340 -6.77 -17.06 7.04
CA LEU A 340 -5.85 -18.13 6.64
C LEU A 340 -4.89 -18.52 7.76
N LEU A 341 -4.34 -17.53 8.47
CA LEU A 341 -3.46 -17.74 9.63
C LEU A 341 -4.20 -18.51 10.74
N MET A 342 -5.39 -18.03 11.10
CA MET A 342 -6.20 -18.62 12.17
C MET A 342 -6.69 -20.02 11.82
N SER A 343 -7.05 -20.26 10.56
CA SER A 343 -7.38 -21.61 10.09
C SER A 343 -6.22 -22.59 10.32
N ARG A 344 -4.98 -22.20 9.99
CA ARG A 344 -3.80 -23.05 10.19
C ARG A 344 -3.49 -23.29 11.66
N LEU A 345 -3.54 -22.25 12.49
CA LEU A 345 -3.25 -22.35 13.92
C LEU A 345 -4.25 -23.25 14.64
N LEU A 346 -5.55 -23.04 14.41
CA LEU A 346 -6.60 -23.84 15.01
C LEU A 346 -6.59 -25.28 14.48
N ALA A 347 -6.29 -25.49 13.19
CA ALA A 347 -6.12 -26.82 12.64
C ALA A 347 -4.91 -27.55 13.25
N SER A 348 -3.79 -26.87 13.46
CA SER A 348 -2.60 -27.42 14.12
C SER A 348 -2.85 -27.81 15.58
N ALA A 349 -3.81 -27.14 16.24
CA ALA A 349 -4.27 -27.48 17.60
C ALA A 349 -5.24 -28.68 17.63
N GLY A 350 -5.55 -29.28 16.47
CA GLY A 350 -6.41 -30.45 16.35
C GLY A 350 -7.88 -30.13 16.11
N HIS A 351 -8.23 -28.91 15.70
CA HIS A 351 -9.61 -28.51 15.40
C HIS A 351 -9.92 -28.59 13.91
N THR A 352 -11.19 -28.80 13.58
CA THR A 352 -11.69 -28.65 12.21
C THR A 352 -12.18 -27.22 12.04
N VAL A 353 -11.63 -26.48 11.08
CA VAL A 353 -11.93 -25.05 10.91
C VAL A 353 -12.61 -24.82 9.57
N PHE A 354 -13.71 -24.09 9.60
CA PHE A 354 -14.43 -23.59 8.43
C PHE A 354 -14.31 -22.07 8.42
N THR A 355 -13.98 -21.49 7.28
CA THR A 355 -13.74 -20.06 7.17
C THR A 355 -14.88 -19.36 6.44
N ALA A 356 -15.23 -18.16 6.90
CA ALA A 356 -16.25 -17.31 6.30
C ALA A 356 -15.73 -15.89 6.15
N LYS A 357 -16.04 -15.24 5.02
CA LYS A 357 -15.65 -13.84 4.76
C LYS A 357 -16.70 -12.80 5.21
N ASN A 358 -17.82 -13.25 5.74
CA ASN A 358 -18.92 -12.41 6.22
C ASN A 358 -19.88 -13.21 7.11
N GLY A 359 -20.76 -12.50 7.84
CA GLY A 359 -21.71 -13.13 8.75
C GLY A 359 -22.73 -14.04 8.07
N ARG A 360 -23.17 -13.75 6.84
CA ARG A 360 -24.12 -14.60 6.12
C ARG A 360 -23.54 -15.99 5.82
N LEU A 361 -22.33 -16.04 5.27
CA LEU A 361 -21.64 -17.30 5.00
C LEU A 361 -21.30 -18.05 6.30
N ALA A 362 -20.95 -17.32 7.36
CA ALA A 362 -20.71 -17.91 8.68
C ALA A 362 -21.97 -18.60 9.22
N TYR A 363 -23.14 -17.98 9.06
CA TYR A 363 -24.43 -18.57 9.43
C TYR A 363 -24.74 -19.84 8.61
N GLU A 364 -24.59 -19.77 7.29
CA GLU A 364 -24.80 -20.92 6.39
C GLU A 364 -23.87 -22.10 6.74
N LEU A 365 -22.60 -21.82 7.01
CA LEU A 365 -21.63 -22.83 7.44
C LEU A 365 -21.95 -23.39 8.82
N ALA A 366 -22.33 -22.55 9.79
CA ALA A 366 -22.68 -23.00 11.13
C ALA A 366 -23.88 -23.98 11.11
N GLN A 367 -24.88 -23.69 10.28
CA GLN A 367 -26.05 -24.53 10.10
C GLN A 367 -25.70 -25.87 9.42
N ARG A 368 -24.93 -25.82 8.32
CA ARG A 368 -24.57 -27.02 7.54
C ARG A 368 -23.60 -27.92 8.29
N GLU A 369 -22.60 -27.32 8.92
CA GLU A 369 -21.46 -27.99 9.53
C GLU A 369 -21.64 -28.23 11.03
N LYS A 370 -22.82 -28.01 11.63
CA LYS A 370 -23.09 -28.34 13.06
C LYS A 370 -21.90 -28.05 13.98
N VAL A 371 -21.44 -26.80 13.97
CA VAL A 371 -20.20 -26.41 14.63
C VAL A 371 -20.37 -26.29 16.13
N HIS A 372 -19.26 -26.43 16.88
CA HIS A 372 -19.25 -26.26 18.32
C HIS A 372 -18.96 -24.80 18.70
N VAL A 373 -18.12 -24.12 17.91
CA VAL A 373 -17.64 -22.77 18.20
C VAL A 373 -17.77 -21.89 16.98
N ILE A 374 -18.16 -20.63 17.19
CA ILE A 374 -18.06 -19.58 16.19
C ILE A 374 -17.18 -18.47 16.76
N ILE A 375 -16.16 -18.08 16.01
CA ILE A 375 -15.31 -16.93 16.27
C ILE A 375 -15.57 -15.96 15.12
N ALA A 376 -16.11 -14.79 15.41
CA ALA A 376 -16.49 -13.82 14.39
C ALA A 376 -15.87 -12.45 14.68
N ASP A 377 -15.42 -11.75 13.65
CA ASP A 377 -15.10 -10.34 13.79
C ASP A 377 -16.37 -9.55 14.12
N TRP A 378 -16.19 -8.46 14.87
CA TRP A 378 -17.29 -7.57 15.19
C TRP A 378 -17.78 -6.90 13.90
N VAL A 379 -16.88 -6.31 13.12
CA VAL A 379 -17.22 -5.55 11.92
C VAL A 379 -16.98 -6.45 10.71
N MET A 380 -18.05 -6.79 9.99
CA MET A 380 -17.98 -7.56 8.75
C MET A 380 -19.05 -7.07 7.76
N PRO A 381 -18.85 -7.19 6.44
CA PRO A 381 -19.87 -6.88 5.42
C PRO A 381 -21.11 -7.79 5.55
N GLU A 382 -22.24 -7.33 5.01
CA GLU A 382 -23.56 -8.00 4.98
C GLU A 382 -24.22 -8.22 6.35
N ALA A 383 -23.54 -8.88 7.28
CA ALA A 383 -23.96 -9.10 8.66
C ALA A 383 -22.74 -9.07 9.58
N ASP A 384 -22.74 -8.13 10.51
CA ASP A 384 -21.72 -7.96 11.54
C ASP A 384 -21.78 -9.09 12.59
N GLY A 385 -20.75 -9.20 13.43
CA GLY A 385 -20.62 -10.30 14.40
C GLY A 385 -21.77 -10.35 15.42
N LEU A 386 -22.36 -9.20 15.73
CA LEU A 386 -23.48 -9.09 16.67
C LEU A 386 -24.79 -9.56 16.05
N MET A 387 -25.11 -9.10 14.84
CA MET A 387 -26.26 -9.55 14.06
C MET A 387 -26.19 -11.05 13.76
N LEU A 388 -25.00 -11.57 13.48
CA LEU A 388 -24.75 -13.00 13.33
C LEU A 388 -25.10 -13.75 14.63
N CYS A 389 -24.59 -13.29 15.77
CA CYS A 389 -24.86 -13.91 17.07
C CYS A 389 -26.37 -13.96 17.36
N GLN A 390 -27.06 -12.82 17.23
CA GLN A 390 -28.50 -12.72 17.45
C GLN A 390 -29.30 -13.66 16.52
N SER A 391 -28.88 -13.78 15.26
CA SER A 391 -29.53 -14.66 14.28
C SER A 391 -29.36 -16.14 14.63
N ILE A 392 -28.18 -16.52 15.12
CA ILE A 392 -27.91 -17.88 15.58
C ILE A 392 -28.68 -18.20 16.86
N ARG A 393 -28.73 -17.29 17.85
CA ARG A 393 -29.43 -17.52 19.12
C ARG A 393 -30.95 -17.66 18.98
N LYS A 394 -31.54 -17.19 17.88
CA LYS A 394 -32.95 -17.42 17.53
C LYS A 394 -33.24 -18.87 17.10
N GLN A 395 -32.23 -19.65 16.77
CA GLN A 395 -32.36 -21.04 16.34
C GLN A 395 -32.20 -22.00 17.52
N ASP A 396 -32.94 -23.11 17.51
CA ASP A 396 -32.84 -24.13 18.57
C ASP A 396 -31.42 -24.70 18.68
N TRP A 397 -30.76 -24.95 17.55
CA TRP A 397 -29.38 -25.44 17.49
C TRP A 397 -28.34 -24.40 17.88
N GLY A 398 -28.68 -23.12 17.80
CA GLY A 398 -27.73 -22.03 18.05
C GLY A 398 -27.49 -21.77 19.53
N ARG A 399 -28.32 -22.30 20.44
CA ARG A 399 -28.17 -22.14 21.89
C ARG A 399 -26.99 -22.91 22.47
N ASP A 400 -26.58 -23.98 21.80
CA ASP A 400 -25.49 -24.85 22.25
C ASP A 400 -24.12 -24.46 21.68
N ILE A 401 -24.07 -23.55 20.70
CA ILE A 401 -22.84 -23.06 20.10
C ILE A 401 -22.15 -22.06 21.02
N TYR A 402 -20.85 -22.24 21.25
CA TYR A 402 -20.03 -21.24 21.92
C TYR A 402 -19.67 -20.12 20.94
N PHE A 403 -20.13 -18.89 21.21
CA PHE A 403 -19.98 -17.75 20.31
C PHE A 403 -19.01 -16.73 20.88
N MET A 404 -17.98 -16.40 20.10
CA MET A 404 -16.93 -15.47 20.48
C MET A 404 -16.82 -14.34 19.46
N ILE A 405 -16.68 -13.11 19.95
CA ILE A 405 -16.43 -11.95 19.10
C ILE A 405 -14.98 -11.49 19.22
N LEU A 406 -14.34 -11.24 18.07
CA LEU A 406 -13.10 -10.50 17.97
C LEU A 406 -13.43 -9.00 17.88
N THR A 407 -12.82 -8.15 18.71
CA THR A 407 -13.15 -6.71 18.74
C THR A 407 -11.93 -5.83 18.86
N ALA A 408 -11.86 -4.75 18.08
CA ALA A 408 -10.86 -3.68 18.24
C ALA A 408 -11.29 -2.58 19.23
N LEU A 409 -12.55 -2.60 19.67
CA LEU A 409 -13.15 -1.54 20.48
C LEU A 409 -13.06 -1.84 21.99
N GLU A 410 -12.76 -0.81 22.79
CA GLU A 410 -12.77 -0.86 24.27
C GLU A 410 -14.07 -0.33 24.90
N ASP A 411 -15.12 -0.11 24.10
CA ASP A 411 -16.38 0.44 24.60
C ASP A 411 -17.12 -0.56 25.49
N GLU A 412 -17.19 -0.28 26.79
CA GLU A 412 -17.86 -1.09 27.80
C GLU A 412 -19.36 -1.22 27.53
N GLN A 413 -20.01 -0.21 26.94
CA GLN A 413 -21.44 -0.21 26.67
C GLN A 413 -21.78 -1.20 25.54
N LEU A 414 -20.95 -1.24 24.49
CA LEU A 414 -21.11 -2.22 23.39
C LEU A 414 -20.88 -3.66 23.88
N GLN A 415 -19.93 -3.88 24.81
CA GLN A 415 -19.72 -5.20 25.38
C GLN A 415 -20.93 -5.69 26.19
N ILE A 416 -21.60 -4.80 26.92
CA ILE A 416 -22.85 -5.12 27.63
C ILE A 416 -23.93 -5.55 26.65
N GLU A 417 -24.16 -4.78 25.58
CA GLU A 417 -25.16 -5.10 24.54
C GLU A 417 -24.89 -6.44 23.86
N ALA A 418 -23.61 -6.76 23.62
CA ALA A 418 -23.23 -8.03 23.01
C ALA A 418 -23.36 -9.23 23.97
N PHE A 419 -23.13 -9.06 25.28
CA PHE A 419 -23.47 -10.08 26.26
C PHE A 419 -24.99 -10.32 26.33
N GLU A 420 -25.80 -9.28 26.28
CA GLU A 420 -27.27 -9.40 26.23
C GLU A 420 -27.77 -10.10 24.95
N ALA A 421 -27.05 -9.92 23.84
CA ALA A 421 -27.30 -10.64 22.58
C ALA A 421 -26.91 -12.14 22.63
N GLY A 422 -26.21 -12.57 23.70
CA GLY A 422 -25.87 -13.96 23.94
C GLY A 422 -24.46 -14.36 23.51
N VAL A 423 -23.51 -13.42 23.39
CA VAL A 423 -22.09 -13.71 23.16
C VAL A 423 -21.47 -14.34 24.42
N ASP A 424 -20.69 -15.41 24.25
CA ASP A 424 -20.06 -16.12 25.38
C ASP A 424 -18.71 -15.53 25.77
N ALA A 425 -17.99 -14.91 24.82
CA ALA A 425 -16.67 -14.34 25.05
C ALA A 425 -16.27 -13.26 24.05
N PHE A 426 -15.38 -12.38 24.50
CA PHE A 426 -14.68 -11.40 23.67
C PHE A 426 -13.18 -11.68 23.64
N VAL A 427 -12.57 -11.37 22.50
CA VAL A 427 -11.11 -11.40 22.30
C VAL A 427 -10.69 -10.10 21.61
N LYS A 428 -9.88 -9.30 22.30
CA LYS A 428 -9.47 -7.97 21.83
C LYS A 428 -8.41 -8.06 20.73
N LYS A 429 -8.64 -7.43 19.57
CA LYS A 429 -7.66 -7.23 18.49
C LYS A 429 -6.72 -6.04 18.85
N PRO A 430 -5.39 -6.16 18.61
CA PRO A 430 -4.67 -7.38 18.25
C PRO A 430 -4.66 -8.37 19.42
N PHE A 431 -4.97 -9.65 19.15
CA PHE A 431 -5.13 -10.67 20.20
C PHE A 431 -3.93 -11.59 20.34
N ASN A 432 -3.65 -11.96 21.59
CA ASN A 432 -2.66 -12.97 21.92
C ASN A 432 -3.24 -14.38 21.74
N ALA A 433 -2.57 -15.25 20.98
CA ALA A 433 -3.01 -16.63 20.75
C ALA A 433 -3.21 -17.44 22.05
N ARG A 434 -2.46 -17.15 23.12
CA ARG A 434 -2.66 -17.77 24.44
C ARG A 434 -4.00 -17.42 25.06
N LEU A 435 -4.44 -16.17 24.91
CA LEU A 435 -5.74 -15.71 25.41
C LEU A 435 -6.88 -16.37 24.64
N LEU A 436 -6.76 -16.43 23.31
CA LEU A 436 -7.72 -17.14 22.46
C LEU A 436 -7.79 -18.63 22.82
N ASN A 437 -6.65 -19.28 23.03
CA ASN A 437 -6.61 -20.68 23.45
C ASN A 437 -7.27 -20.89 24.82
N ALA A 438 -7.01 -20.02 25.80
CA ALA A 438 -7.64 -20.12 27.12
C ALA A 438 -9.17 -20.06 27.01
N LYS A 439 -9.70 -19.22 26.11
CA LYS A 439 -11.14 -19.14 25.83
C LYS A 439 -11.66 -20.38 25.09
N LEU A 440 -10.90 -20.93 24.15
CA LEU A 440 -11.24 -22.19 23.48
C LEU A 440 -11.24 -23.39 24.42
N LEU A 441 -10.30 -23.47 25.37
CA LEU A 441 -10.31 -24.49 26.42
C LEU A 441 -11.54 -24.37 27.32
N ALA A 442 -11.99 -23.14 27.61
CA ALA A 442 -13.24 -22.92 28.33
C ALA A 442 -14.45 -23.42 27.53
N ALA A 443 -14.46 -23.18 26.21
CA ALA A 443 -15.48 -23.73 25.30
C ALA A 443 -15.42 -25.27 25.26
N GLN A 444 -14.24 -25.88 25.16
CA GLN A 444 -14.07 -27.34 25.14
C GLN A 444 -14.66 -27.99 26.40
N ARG A 445 -14.40 -27.44 27.59
CA ARG A 445 -14.96 -27.97 28.86
C ARG A 445 -16.49 -27.98 28.90
N ARG A 446 -17.16 -27.12 28.12
CA ARG A 446 -18.62 -27.13 27.99
C ARG A 446 -19.09 -28.38 27.25
N PHE A 447 -18.40 -28.75 26.18
CA PHE A 447 -18.76 -29.88 25.32
C PHE A 447 -18.25 -31.22 25.87
N ASP A 448 -17.08 -31.24 26.53
CA ASP A 448 -16.49 -32.42 27.17
C ASP A 448 -17.31 -32.94 28.37
N ARG A 449 -18.21 -32.11 28.92
CA ARG A 449 -19.14 -32.50 30.01
C ARG A 449 -20.50 -32.99 29.51
N GLN A 450 -20.77 -32.91 28.21
CA GLN A 450 -22.06 -33.28 27.60
C GLN A 450 -21.99 -34.57 26.79
N GLY A 451 -20.79 -35.11 26.53
CA GLY A 451 -20.55 -36.48 26.04
C GLY A 451 -20.18 -37.41 27.18
#